data_AF-A0A087TS76-F1
#
_entry.id   AF-A0A087TS76-F1
#
_cell.length_a   1.000
_cell.length_b   1.000
_cell.length_c   1.000
_cell.angle_alpha   90.00
_cell.angle_beta   90.00
_cell.angle_gamma   90.00
#
_symmetry.space_group_name_H-M   'P 1'
#
loop_
_entity.id
_entity.type
_entity.pdbx_description
1 polymer ?
#
loop_
_entity_poly.entity_id
_entity_poly.type
_entity_poly.pdbx_seq_one_letter_code
_entity_poly.pdbx_strand_id
1 'polypeptide(L)'
;MRDLSSLLQDDFIAGCKIPVRKEHRPRKIKKIMYDATENDDFDREEIATYEEVAKLYPRPGLHRPIILIGPPGVGRNELKRRLIAFDPEHFRQTIPHTSRPKHPWEVDGKEYFFCSRESIQEEIKMGWFVEYGQYKGNLYGTSLETVKSIINAGYVCVMTPHPQALKALRTPEIKPYLIFIKPPPLDILKETRTRANARSTFDEFCSRG
;
A
#
# COMPACT_ATOMS: atom_id res chain seq x y z
N MET A 1 -4.86 -74.66 -59.99
CA MET A 1 -6.24 -74.29 -60.37
C MET A 1 -6.47 -72.90 -59.81
N ARG A 2 -6.42 -71.84 -60.64
CA ARG A 2 -7.58 -71.09 -61.21
C ARG A 2 -8.57 -70.67 -60.10
N ASP A 3 -8.95 -69.42 -59.91
CA ASP A 3 -9.30 -68.43 -60.93
C ASP A 3 -9.24 -66.97 -60.42
N LEU A 4 -9.09 -66.04 -61.36
CA LEU A 4 -9.42 -64.62 -61.26
C LEU A 4 -10.94 -64.44 -61.33
N SER A 5 -11.53 -63.54 -60.53
CA SER A 5 -12.60 -62.59 -60.93
C SER A 5 -13.56 -62.20 -59.79
N SER A 6 -13.38 -60.97 -59.27
CA SER A 6 -14.44 -59.97 -58.99
C SER A 6 -13.77 -58.76 -58.33
N LEU A 7 -13.35 -57.77 -59.12
CA LEU A 7 -14.11 -56.56 -59.43
C LEU A 7 -14.61 -55.82 -58.18
N LEU A 8 -13.84 -54.77 -57.84
CA LEU A 8 -14.27 -53.40 -57.53
C LEU A 8 -15.78 -53.18 -57.43
N GLN A 9 -16.23 -52.71 -56.27
CA GLN A 9 -17.15 -51.58 -56.24
C GLN A 9 -16.86 -50.75 -54.98
N ASP A 10 -16.77 -49.45 -55.22
CA ASP A 10 -16.58 -48.36 -54.27
C ASP A 10 -17.54 -48.41 -53.08
N ASP A 11 -17.07 -47.97 -51.91
CA ASP A 11 -17.88 -47.08 -51.08
C ASP A 11 -17.01 -46.09 -50.32
N PHE A 12 -17.15 -44.85 -50.77
CA PHE A 12 -16.60 -43.63 -50.22
C PHE A 12 -17.40 -43.29 -48.94
N ILE A 13 -16.80 -43.40 -47.76
CA ILE A 13 -17.30 -42.71 -46.57
C ILE A 13 -16.30 -41.65 -46.12
N ALA A 14 -16.75 -40.43 -46.29
CA ALA A 14 -16.09 -39.18 -45.95
C ALA A 14 -15.91 -39.01 -44.44
N GLY A 15 -14.82 -38.35 -44.06
CA GLY A 15 -14.79 -37.50 -42.87
C GLY A 15 -14.08 -38.06 -41.65
N CYS A 16 -12.75 -38.16 -41.70
CA CYS A 16 -11.94 -38.06 -40.48
C CYS A 16 -10.76 -37.12 -40.73
N LYS A 17 -10.94 -35.84 -40.38
CA LYS A 17 -9.90 -34.82 -40.45
C LYS A 17 -8.93 -35.03 -39.29
N ILE A 18 -7.66 -35.28 -39.61
CA ILE A 18 -6.55 -35.32 -38.66
C ILE A 18 -6.50 -33.95 -37.92
N PRO A 19 -6.50 -33.89 -36.58
CA PRO A 19 -6.46 -32.61 -35.88
C PRO A 19 -5.10 -31.94 -36.09
N VAL A 20 -5.14 -30.80 -36.79
CA VAL A 20 -3.99 -29.90 -36.98
C VAL A 20 -3.49 -29.43 -35.61
N ARG A 21 -2.22 -29.67 -35.33
CA ARG A 21 -1.51 -29.26 -34.12
C ARG A 21 -1.61 -27.73 -33.98
N LYS A 22 -2.39 -27.23 -33.02
CA LYS A 22 -2.46 -25.80 -32.72
C LYS A 22 -1.08 -25.30 -32.28
N GLU A 23 -0.48 -24.41 -33.05
CA GLU A 23 0.71 -23.66 -32.64
C GLU A 23 0.41 -22.96 -31.30
N HIS A 24 1.23 -23.26 -30.29
CA HIS A 24 1.22 -22.52 -29.04
C HIS A 24 1.72 -21.09 -29.33
N ARG A 25 0.80 -20.13 -29.45
CA ARG A 25 1.18 -18.72 -29.40
C ARG A 25 1.73 -18.44 -28.00
N PRO A 26 2.99 -17.98 -27.86
CA PRO A 26 3.51 -17.60 -26.55
C PRO A 26 2.62 -16.49 -26.00
N ARG A 27 2.20 -16.62 -24.73
CA ARG A 27 1.50 -15.54 -24.03
C ARG A 27 2.36 -14.30 -24.16
N LYS A 28 1.82 -13.21 -24.72
CA LYS A 28 2.52 -11.93 -24.76
C LYS A 28 2.85 -11.54 -23.32
N ILE A 29 4.11 -11.72 -22.93
CA ILE A 29 4.63 -11.11 -21.71
C ILE A 29 4.52 -9.61 -21.99
N LYS A 30 3.64 -8.92 -21.25
CA LYS A 30 3.65 -7.46 -21.23
C LYS A 30 5.01 -7.06 -20.68
N LYS A 31 5.95 -6.75 -21.56
CA LYS A 31 7.17 -6.04 -21.17
C LYS A 31 6.68 -4.67 -20.71
N ILE A 32 6.63 -4.49 -19.40
CA ILE A 32 6.52 -3.15 -18.82
C ILE A 32 7.80 -2.45 -19.28
N MET A 33 7.67 -1.55 -20.24
CA MET A 33 8.81 -0.75 -20.68
C MET A 33 9.15 0.22 -19.56
N TYR A 34 10.44 0.34 -19.28
CA TYR A 34 10.98 1.27 -18.30
C TYR A 34 10.59 2.70 -18.69
N ASP A 35 9.67 3.29 -17.92
CA ASP A 35 9.37 4.71 -18.00
C ASP A 35 10.32 5.43 -17.03
N ALA A 36 11.21 6.27 -17.58
CA ALA A 36 12.18 7.00 -16.79
C ALA A 36 11.53 8.05 -15.87
N THR A 37 10.24 8.37 -16.07
CA THR A 37 9.48 9.30 -15.23
C THR A 37 8.88 8.63 -13.97
N GLU A 38 8.74 7.30 -13.96
CA GLU A 38 8.33 6.49 -12.78
C GLU A 38 9.54 6.01 -11.95
N ASN A 39 10.70 6.66 -12.11
CA ASN A 39 11.95 6.25 -11.45
C ASN A 39 11.98 6.45 -9.92
N ASP A 40 11.04 7.21 -9.35
CA ASP A 40 10.94 7.39 -7.90
C ASP A 40 10.67 6.05 -7.17
N ASP A 41 10.07 5.07 -7.85
CA ASP A 41 9.77 3.75 -7.28
C ASP A 41 11.00 2.86 -7.08
N PHE A 42 12.09 3.16 -7.79
CA PHE A 42 13.36 2.44 -7.68
C PHE A 42 14.47 3.41 -7.34
N ASP A 43 14.32 4.09 -6.20
CA ASP A 43 15.43 4.77 -5.56
C ASP A 43 16.61 3.78 -5.50
N ARG A 44 17.63 4.04 -6.31
CA ARG A 44 18.88 3.27 -6.35
C ARG A 44 19.71 3.62 -5.13
N GLU A 45 19.12 3.53 -3.95
CA GLU A 45 19.88 3.63 -2.72
C GLU A 45 20.84 2.45 -2.67
N GLU A 46 22.12 2.76 -2.53
CA GLU A 46 23.15 1.77 -2.29
C GLU A 46 22.90 1.18 -0.89
N ILE A 47 22.15 0.09 -0.84
CA ILE A 47 21.82 -0.59 0.42
C ILE A 47 23.09 -1.28 0.92
N ALA A 48 23.74 -0.66 1.92
CA ALA A 48 24.88 -1.27 2.58
C ALA A 48 24.49 -2.62 3.20
N THR A 49 25.36 -3.63 3.10
CA THR A 49 25.15 -4.94 3.74
C THR A 49 25.02 -4.82 5.25
N TYR A 50 25.70 -3.84 5.83
CA TYR A 50 25.67 -3.51 7.25
C TYR A 50 25.40 -2.02 7.40
N GLU A 51 24.56 -1.68 8.37
CA GLU A 51 24.32 -0.31 8.79
C GLU A 51 24.99 -0.08 10.14
N GLU A 52 25.77 0.99 10.27
CA GLU A 52 26.31 1.40 11.56
C GLU A 52 25.18 1.86 12.49
N VAL A 53 25.16 1.34 13.72
CA VAL A 53 24.12 1.64 14.70
C VAL A 53 24.72 2.07 16.02
N ALA A 54 24.04 3.01 16.69
CA ALA A 54 24.37 3.44 18.04
C ALA A 54 23.20 3.17 18.98
N LYS A 55 23.51 2.90 20.25
CA LYS A 55 22.49 2.70 21.28
C LYS A 55 21.79 4.04 21.59
N LEU A 56 20.49 4.08 21.35
CA LEU A 56 19.64 5.21 21.73
C LEU A 56 19.02 4.96 23.10
N TYR A 57 19.35 5.81 24.07
CA TYR A 57 18.72 5.77 25.40
C TYR A 57 17.37 6.52 25.38
N PRO A 58 16.30 5.93 25.94
CA PRO A 58 15.02 6.61 26.08
C PRO A 58 15.15 7.90 26.88
N ARG A 59 14.46 8.95 26.45
CA ARG A 59 14.38 10.22 27.18
C ARG A 59 12.99 10.34 27.81
N PRO A 60 12.88 10.60 29.12
CA PRO A 60 11.58 10.82 29.76
C PRO A 60 10.79 11.92 29.04
N GLY A 61 9.51 11.68 28.75
CA GLY A 61 8.63 12.63 28.07
C GLY A 61 8.88 12.79 26.56
N LEU A 62 9.88 12.12 25.97
CA LEU A 62 10.13 12.16 24.53
C LEU A 62 10.06 10.75 23.95
N HIS A 63 8.89 10.42 23.41
CA HIS A 63 8.62 9.10 22.85
C HIS A 63 8.91 9.04 21.35
N ARG A 64 9.47 7.91 20.93
CA ARG A 64 9.67 7.61 19.50
C ARG A 64 8.32 7.27 18.87
N PRO A 65 7.99 7.80 17.68
CA PRO A 65 6.79 7.42 16.98
C PRO A 65 6.86 5.96 16.54
N ILE A 66 5.73 5.25 16.60
CA ILE A 66 5.58 3.89 16.12
C ILE A 66 5.03 3.92 14.70
N ILE A 67 5.75 3.31 13.78
CA ILE A 67 5.36 3.22 12.37
C ILE A 67 5.07 1.76 12.04
N LEU A 68 3.82 1.48 11.65
CA LEU A 68 3.40 0.14 11.25
C LEU A 68 3.45 0.01 9.72
N ILE A 69 4.36 -0.82 9.24
CA ILE A 69 4.52 -1.13 7.81
C ILE A 69 4.13 -2.57 7.52
N GLY A 70 3.79 -2.85 6.27
CA GLY A 70 3.36 -4.18 5.83
C GLY A 70 2.40 -4.13 4.66
N PRO A 71 2.09 -5.29 4.05
CA PRO A 71 1.18 -5.35 2.91
C PRO A 71 -0.21 -4.78 3.22
N PRO A 72 -0.97 -4.35 2.21
CA PRO A 72 -2.36 -3.99 2.41
C PRO A 72 -3.13 -5.18 2.99
N GLY A 73 -4.02 -4.88 3.93
CA GLY A 73 -4.89 -5.88 4.51
C GLY A 73 -4.33 -6.69 5.69
N VAL A 74 -3.05 -6.65 6.04
CA VAL A 74 -2.53 -7.42 7.20
C VAL A 74 -3.05 -6.96 8.57
N GLY A 75 -3.94 -5.94 8.61
CA GLY A 75 -4.56 -5.45 9.83
C GLY A 75 -3.88 -4.23 10.44
N ARG A 76 -2.97 -3.55 9.71
CA ARG A 76 -2.23 -2.36 10.21
C ARG A 76 -3.13 -1.29 10.82
N ASN A 77 -4.19 -0.91 10.09
CA ASN A 77 -5.14 0.11 10.55
C ASN A 77 -5.94 -0.34 11.78
N GLU A 78 -6.31 -1.62 11.83
CA GLU A 78 -7.03 -2.17 12.97
C GLU A 78 -6.13 -2.26 14.20
N LEU A 79 -4.86 -2.66 14.04
CA LEU A 79 -3.87 -2.66 15.11
C LEU A 79 -3.64 -1.25 15.65
N LYS A 80 -3.44 -0.26 14.77
CA LYS A 80 -3.34 1.15 15.15
C LYS A 80 -4.56 1.59 15.98
N ARG A 81 -5.77 1.33 15.48
CA ARG A 81 -7.02 1.71 16.14
C ARG A 81 -7.15 1.08 17.52
N ARG A 82 -6.86 -0.23 17.64
CA ARG A 82 -6.90 -0.95 18.92
C ARG A 82 -5.84 -0.46 19.89
N LEU A 83 -4.62 -0.16 19.43
CA LEU A 83 -3.54 0.34 20.26
C LEU A 83 -3.91 1.70 20.89
N ILE A 84 -4.46 2.61 20.09
CA ILE A 84 -4.92 3.91 20.57
C ILE A 84 -6.11 3.78 21.53
N ALA A 85 -7.04 2.86 21.24
CA ALA A 85 -8.19 2.63 22.12
C ALA A 85 -7.81 1.94 23.44
N PHE A 86 -6.72 1.17 23.45
CA PHE A 86 -6.23 0.47 24.63
C PHE A 86 -5.64 1.43 25.66
N ASP A 87 -4.85 2.40 25.22
CA ASP A 87 -4.25 3.43 26.08
C ASP A 87 -4.25 4.79 25.36
N PRO A 88 -5.37 5.53 25.41
CA PRO A 88 -5.51 6.83 24.76
C PRO A 88 -4.72 7.95 25.46
N GLU A 89 -4.25 7.72 26.68
CA GLU A 89 -3.40 8.69 27.40
C GLU A 89 -1.95 8.61 26.89
N HIS A 90 -1.52 7.45 26.40
CA HIS A 90 -0.18 7.25 25.88
C HIS A 90 -0.08 7.35 24.35
N PHE A 91 -1.05 6.80 23.61
CA PHE A 91 -0.99 6.71 22.14
C PHE A 91 -1.91 7.72 21.44
N ARG A 92 -1.37 8.37 20.41
CA ARG A 92 -2.12 9.31 19.55
C ARG A 92 -1.86 9.03 18.08
N GLN A 93 -2.85 9.32 17.24
CA GLN A 93 -2.67 9.38 15.78
C GLN A 93 -2.50 10.82 15.32
N THR A 94 -1.84 10.99 14.17
CA THR A 94 -1.81 12.27 13.47
C THR A 94 -3.16 12.62 12.86
N ILE A 95 -3.47 13.91 12.82
CA ILE A 95 -4.61 14.46 12.09
C ILE A 95 -4.10 14.92 10.72
N PRO A 96 -4.51 14.28 9.62
CA PRO A 96 -4.07 14.66 8.28
C PRO A 96 -4.75 15.97 7.81
N HIS A 97 -4.13 16.62 6.84
CA HIS A 97 -4.69 17.77 6.14
C HIS A 97 -5.45 17.29 4.90
N THR A 98 -6.50 18.00 4.51
CA THR A 98 -7.26 17.72 3.29
C THR A 98 -7.70 18.99 2.57
N SER A 99 -7.72 18.93 1.25
CA SER A 99 -8.33 19.96 0.40
C SER A 99 -9.83 19.76 0.20
N ARG A 100 -10.42 18.69 0.75
CA ARG A 100 -11.84 18.41 0.62
C ARG A 100 -12.63 19.49 1.38
N PRO A 101 -13.75 20.02 0.86
CA PRO A 101 -14.59 20.92 1.63
C PRO A 101 -15.12 20.22 2.89
N LYS A 102 -15.04 20.93 4.02
CA LYS A 102 -15.58 20.49 5.31
C LYS A 102 -17.10 20.34 5.22
N HIS A 103 -17.64 19.21 5.67
CA HIS A 103 -19.09 19.06 5.83
C HIS A 103 -19.63 19.85 7.04
N PRO A 104 -20.93 20.19 7.07
CA PRO A 104 -21.52 20.94 8.17
C PRO A 104 -21.36 20.29 9.55
N TRP A 105 -21.34 18.96 9.62
CA TRP A 105 -21.20 18.19 10.86
C TRP A 105 -19.73 17.89 11.24
N GLU A 106 -18.78 18.23 10.38
CA GLU A 106 -17.35 18.00 10.64
C GLU A 106 -16.73 19.18 11.38
N VAL A 107 -15.79 18.88 12.28
CA VAL A 107 -15.03 19.87 13.06
C VAL A 107 -13.60 19.89 12.55
N ASP A 108 -13.12 21.10 12.25
CA ASP A 108 -11.73 21.32 11.82
C ASP A 108 -10.76 20.97 12.95
N GLY A 109 -9.67 20.29 12.62
CA GLY A 109 -8.69 19.81 13.60
C GLY A 109 -9.15 18.63 14.46
N LYS A 110 -10.23 17.94 14.08
CA LYS A 110 -10.66 16.68 14.73
C LYS A 110 -10.31 15.45 13.88
N GLU A 111 -10.92 15.34 12.72
CA GLU A 111 -10.66 14.24 11.78
C GLU A 111 -9.66 14.65 10.70
N TYR A 112 -9.78 15.89 10.23
CA TYR A 112 -8.90 16.50 9.26
C TYR A 112 -8.68 17.97 9.60
N PHE A 113 -7.55 18.51 9.16
CA PHE A 113 -7.37 19.95 8.95
C PHE A 113 -7.83 20.28 7.53
N PHE A 114 -8.82 21.15 7.41
CA PHE A 114 -9.41 21.53 6.14
C PHE A 114 -8.72 22.77 5.58
N CYS A 115 -7.97 22.62 4.49
CA CYS A 115 -7.17 23.69 3.87
C CYS A 115 -7.58 23.87 2.41
N SER A 116 -7.19 24.99 1.80
CA SER A 116 -7.34 25.14 0.34
C SER A 116 -6.40 24.20 -0.40
N ARG A 117 -6.73 23.91 -1.66
CA ARG A 117 -5.88 23.07 -2.51
C ARG A 117 -4.53 23.77 -2.75
N GLU A 118 -4.57 25.06 -2.98
CA GLU A 118 -3.41 25.91 -3.29
C GLU A 118 -2.42 25.90 -2.13
N SER A 119 -2.91 26.07 -0.89
CA SER A 119 -2.05 26.02 0.31
C SER A 119 -1.39 24.66 0.48
N ILE A 120 -2.12 23.56 0.35
CA ILE A 120 -1.52 22.21 0.44
C ILE A 120 -0.47 22.01 -0.66
N GLN A 121 -0.70 22.51 -1.87
CA GLN A 121 0.28 22.40 -2.96
C GLN A 121 1.55 23.20 -2.70
N GLU A 122 1.44 24.39 -2.09
CA GLU A 122 2.59 25.20 -1.68
C GLU A 122 3.37 24.50 -0.56
N GLU A 123 2.70 23.99 0.46
CA GLU A 123 3.31 23.25 1.58
C GLU A 123 3.99 21.95 1.12
N ILE A 124 3.42 21.25 0.12
CA ILE A 124 4.07 20.09 -0.52
C ILE A 124 5.38 20.53 -1.18
N LYS A 125 5.39 21.65 -1.92
CA LYS A 125 6.63 22.19 -2.55
C LYS A 125 7.67 22.60 -1.52
N MET A 126 7.24 23.05 -0.34
CA MET A 126 8.12 23.38 0.78
C MET A 126 8.62 22.16 1.56
N GLY A 127 8.16 20.95 1.24
CA GLY A 127 8.58 19.71 1.90
C GLY A 127 8.01 19.52 3.31
N TRP A 128 6.84 20.10 3.59
CA TRP A 128 6.23 20.03 4.93
C TRP A 128 5.45 18.73 5.19
N PHE A 129 5.09 18.02 4.13
CA PHE A 129 4.36 16.75 4.20
C PHE A 129 5.31 15.55 4.20
N VAL A 130 5.07 14.64 5.14
CA VAL A 130 5.73 13.33 5.19
C VAL A 130 5.20 12.41 4.09
N GLU A 131 3.89 12.46 3.90
CA GLU A 131 3.17 11.66 2.91
C GLU A 131 2.01 12.51 2.41
N TYR A 132 1.78 12.48 1.11
CA TYR A 132 0.64 13.14 0.48
C TYR A 132 0.13 12.28 -0.68
N GLY A 133 -1.14 12.48 -1.03
CA GLY A 133 -1.79 11.77 -2.13
C GLY A 133 -3.10 12.43 -2.54
N GLN A 134 -3.62 12.02 -3.68
CA GLN A 134 -4.91 12.49 -4.18
C GLN A 134 -5.95 11.38 -4.11
N TYR A 135 -7.13 11.69 -3.59
CA TYR A 135 -8.27 10.78 -3.55
C TYR A 135 -9.56 11.50 -3.91
N LYS A 136 -10.30 10.95 -4.89
CA LYS A 136 -11.53 11.57 -5.45
C LYS A 136 -11.36 13.05 -5.77
N GLY A 137 -10.27 13.40 -6.44
CA GLY A 137 -9.97 14.78 -6.82
C GLY A 137 -9.41 15.67 -5.69
N ASN A 138 -9.50 15.27 -4.42
CA ASN A 138 -9.03 16.06 -3.28
C ASN A 138 -7.63 15.62 -2.83
N LEU A 139 -6.83 16.56 -2.33
CA LEU A 139 -5.52 16.27 -1.75
C LEU A 139 -5.68 15.88 -0.28
N TYR A 140 -4.83 14.96 0.16
CA TYR A 140 -4.68 14.54 1.54
C TYR A 140 -3.19 14.45 1.87
N GLY A 141 -2.80 14.82 3.08
CA GLY A 141 -1.41 14.71 3.51
C GLY A 141 -1.23 14.66 5.01
N THR A 142 -0.14 14.05 5.47
CA THR A 142 0.28 14.07 6.87
C THR A 142 1.46 15.03 7.04
N SER A 143 1.26 16.12 7.76
CA SER A 143 2.31 17.12 8.01
C SER A 143 3.35 16.59 8.99
N LEU A 144 4.61 16.91 8.72
CA LEU A 144 5.72 16.60 9.63
C LEU A 144 5.58 17.36 10.96
N GLU A 145 5.04 18.57 10.93
CA GLU A 145 4.81 19.38 12.12
C GLU A 145 3.80 18.71 13.06
N THR A 146 2.74 18.12 12.53
CA THR A 146 1.76 17.37 13.32
C THR A 146 2.39 16.15 14.02
N VAL A 147 3.38 15.51 13.40
CA VAL A 147 4.13 14.42 14.04
C VAL A 147 4.94 14.96 15.22
N LYS A 148 5.68 16.06 14.98
CA LYS A 148 6.52 16.69 15.99
C LYS A 148 5.71 17.21 17.17
N SER A 149 4.55 17.81 16.93
CA SER A 149 3.70 18.36 17.99
C SER A 149 3.20 17.26 18.94
N ILE A 150 2.81 16.09 18.42
CA ILE A 150 2.40 14.94 19.24
C ILE A 150 3.57 14.42 20.09
N ILE A 151 4.76 14.30 19.49
CA ILE A 151 5.97 13.86 20.20
C ILE A 151 6.33 14.85 21.32
N ASN A 152 6.31 16.16 21.03
CA ASN A 152 6.64 17.21 21.99
C ASN A 152 5.60 17.34 23.10
N ALA A 153 4.35 16.94 22.84
CA ALA A 153 3.31 16.85 23.86
C ALA A 153 3.43 15.61 24.76
N GLY A 154 4.44 14.75 24.55
CA GLY A 154 4.70 13.59 25.39
C GLY A 154 3.91 12.34 25.02
N TYR A 155 3.31 12.30 23.83
CA TYR A 155 2.56 11.12 23.36
C TYR A 155 3.40 10.26 22.41
N VAL A 156 3.05 8.97 22.34
CA VAL A 156 3.53 8.08 21.28
C VAL A 156 2.66 8.28 20.04
N CYS A 157 3.24 8.90 19.00
CA CYS A 157 2.58 9.01 17.71
C CYS A 157 2.56 7.65 16.98
N VAL A 158 1.38 7.14 16.63
CA VAL A 158 1.20 5.87 15.90
C VAL A 158 0.67 6.15 14.49
N MET A 159 1.40 5.68 13.48
CA MET A 159 1.07 5.93 12.08
C MET A 159 1.33 4.73 11.16
N THR A 160 0.67 4.73 10.01
CA THR A 160 0.70 3.67 9.00
C THR A 160 0.98 4.23 7.60
N PRO A 161 2.09 4.97 7.40
CA PRO A 161 2.36 5.63 6.14
C PRO A 161 2.75 4.65 5.03
N HIS A 162 2.79 5.13 3.78
CA HIS A 162 3.42 4.40 2.68
C HIS A 162 4.92 4.17 2.96
N PRO A 163 5.50 3.01 2.60
CA PRO A 163 6.92 2.71 2.83
C PRO A 163 7.89 3.75 2.24
N GLN A 164 7.51 4.44 1.17
CA GLN A 164 8.31 5.51 0.57
C GLN A 164 8.49 6.72 1.50
N ALA A 165 7.48 7.02 2.33
CA ALA A 165 7.53 8.12 3.30
C ALA A 165 8.50 7.86 4.47
N LEU A 166 9.01 6.63 4.62
CA LEU A 166 9.96 6.29 5.68
C LEU A 166 11.25 7.10 5.59
N LYS A 167 11.65 7.52 4.39
CA LYS A 167 12.86 8.32 4.16
C LYS A 167 12.74 9.69 4.84
N ALA A 168 11.57 10.32 4.71
CA ALA A 168 11.27 11.59 5.38
C ALA A 168 11.16 11.45 6.91
N LEU A 169 10.77 10.26 7.40
CA LEU A 169 10.60 10.00 8.84
C LEU A 169 11.88 9.53 9.54
N ARG A 170 12.83 8.92 8.82
CA ARG A 170 14.07 8.37 9.37
C ARG A 170 15.11 9.48 9.60
N THR A 171 14.78 10.44 10.47
CA THR A 171 15.65 11.57 10.81
C THR A 171 16.20 11.47 12.24
N PRO A 172 17.31 12.16 12.56
CA PRO A 172 17.87 12.21 13.92
C PRO A 172 16.92 12.81 14.97
N GLU A 173 15.93 13.59 14.53
CA GLU A 173 14.93 14.21 15.39
C GLU A 173 13.80 13.23 15.73
N ILE A 174 13.25 12.55 14.72
CA ILE A 174 12.05 11.71 14.86
C ILE A 174 12.40 10.32 15.38
N LYS A 175 13.49 9.71 14.88
CA LYS A 175 13.99 8.38 15.27
C LYS A 175 12.85 7.34 15.42
N PRO A 176 12.07 7.07 14.36
CA PRO A 176 10.88 6.22 14.47
C PRO A 176 11.22 4.79 14.89
N TYR A 177 10.26 4.11 15.50
CA TYR A 177 10.28 2.66 15.75
C TYR A 177 9.46 1.95 14.68
N LEU A 178 10.15 1.32 13.74
CA LEU A 178 9.54 0.64 12.58
C LEU A 178 9.14 -0.78 12.94
N ILE A 179 7.87 -1.12 12.75
CA ILE A 179 7.33 -2.47 12.98
C ILE A 179 6.76 -3.00 11.67
N PHE A 180 7.39 -4.05 11.14
CA PHE A 180 6.87 -4.77 9.98
C PHE A 180 5.89 -5.86 10.39
N ILE A 181 4.62 -5.69 9.99
CA ILE A 181 3.57 -6.68 10.20
C ILE A 181 3.61 -7.67 9.04
N LYS A 182 4.27 -8.80 9.29
CA LYS A 182 4.39 -9.89 8.33
C LYS A 182 3.02 -10.55 8.11
N PRO A 183 2.55 -10.73 6.86
CA PRO A 183 1.36 -11.51 6.59
C PRO A 183 1.59 -12.99 6.92
N PRO A 184 0.54 -13.74 7.30
CA PRO A 184 0.57 -15.19 7.23
C PRO A 184 0.75 -15.66 5.77
N PRO A 185 1.03 -16.95 5.54
CA PRO A 185 1.02 -17.55 4.21
C PRO A 185 -0.24 -17.16 3.41
N LEU A 186 -0.09 -16.99 2.10
CA LEU A 186 -1.12 -16.42 1.24
C LEU A 186 -2.46 -17.15 1.35
N ASP A 187 -2.44 -18.48 1.48
CA ASP A 187 -3.65 -19.29 1.56
C ASP A 187 -4.43 -19.01 2.85
N ILE A 188 -3.73 -18.95 3.99
CA ILE A 188 -4.32 -18.58 5.28
C ILE A 188 -4.81 -17.13 5.24
N LEU A 189 -4.04 -16.23 4.61
CA LEU A 189 -4.42 -14.84 4.45
C LEU A 189 -5.73 -14.70 3.67
N LYS A 190 -5.89 -15.43 2.57
CA LYS A 190 -7.12 -15.45 1.78
C LYS A 190 -8.28 -16.04 2.57
N GLU A 191 -8.08 -17.21 3.15
CA GLU A 191 -9.12 -17.93 3.89
C GLU A 191 -9.67 -17.10 5.06
N THR A 192 -8.79 -16.52 5.88
CA THR A 192 -9.20 -15.69 7.02
C THR A 192 -9.99 -14.45 6.60
N ARG A 193 -9.63 -13.83 5.46
CA ARG A 193 -10.31 -12.66 4.91
C ARG A 193 -11.68 -12.98 4.33
N THR A 194 -11.77 -14.06 3.54
CA THR A 194 -13.02 -14.53 2.98
C THR A 194 -13.99 -14.90 4.10
N ARG A 195 -13.52 -15.62 5.12
CA ARG A 195 -14.32 -15.96 6.30
C ARG A 195 -14.83 -14.74 7.05
N ALA A 196 -13.99 -13.71 7.20
CA ALA A 196 -14.34 -12.48 7.90
C ALA A 196 -15.07 -11.44 7.03
N ASN A 197 -15.36 -11.74 5.75
CA ASN A 197 -15.86 -10.77 4.76
C ASN A 197 -15.06 -9.44 4.79
N ALA A 198 -13.74 -9.54 4.95
CA ALA A 198 -12.87 -8.40 5.13
C ALA A 198 -12.76 -7.60 3.83
N ARG A 199 -13.20 -6.34 3.84
CA ARG A 199 -13.08 -5.41 2.71
C ARG A 199 -11.67 -4.82 2.68
N SER A 200 -11.02 -4.80 1.51
CA SER A 200 -9.75 -4.10 1.32
C SER A 200 -10.01 -2.67 0.84
N THR A 201 -9.22 -1.72 1.31
CA THR A 201 -9.21 -0.34 0.79
C THR A 201 -8.72 -0.25 -0.66
N PHE A 202 -8.10 -1.31 -1.19
CA PHE A 202 -7.57 -1.39 -2.55
C PHE A 202 -8.44 -2.24 -3.50
N ASP A 203 -9.62 -2.69 -3.07
CA ASP A 203 -10.55 -3.35 -3.99
C ASP A 203 -11.11 -2.28 -4.95
N GLU A 204 -11.04 -2.50 -6.27
CA GLU A 204 -11.53 -1.57 -7.31
C GLU A 204 -12.96 -1.07 -7.04
N PHE A 205 -13.80 -1.91 -6.42
CA PHE A 205 -15.19 -1.61 -6.09
C PHE A 205 -15.41 -1.06 -4.67
N CYS A 206 -14.38 -1.01 -3.83
CA CYS A 206 -14.47 -0.56 -2.43
C CYS A 206 -13.65 0.71 -2.16
N SER A 207 -13.41 1.50 -3.20
CA SER A 207 -13.19 2.94 -3.06
C SER A 207 -14.45 3.52 -2.44
N ARG A 208 -14.44 3.76 -1.12
CA ARG A 208 -15.56 4.35 -0.35
C ARG A 208 -16.26 5.41 -1.19
N GLY A 209 -17.42 5.08 -1.77
CA GLY A 209 -18.33 5.99 -2.47
C GLY A 209 -18.78 7.13 -1.57
#